data_AF-A0A945GN08-F1
#
_entry.id   AF-A0A945GN08-F1
#
_cell.length_a   1.000
_cell.length_b   1.000
_cell.length_c   1.000
_cell.angle_alpha   90.00
_cell.angle_beta   90.00
_cell.angle_gamma   90.00
#
_symmetry.space_group_name_H-M   'P 1'
#
loop_
_entity.id
_entity.type
_entity.pdbx_description
1 polymer ?
#
loop_
_entity_poly.entity_id
_entity_poly.type
_entity_poly.pdbx_seq_one_letter_code
_entity_poly.pdbx_strand_id
1 'polypeptide(L)'
;MLHRQLRNALEEIFGVDYVENALGQPEMAQLVLYDRPEAFKKAVLGFQRLNFREEHVAYVADLERELGVALICGLLDEETRELIAELGMNYL
;
A
#
# COMPACT_ATOMS: atom_id res chain seq x y z
N MET A 1 -8.89 16.33 3.90
CA MET A 1 -7.51 16.79 4.20
C MET A 1 -6.56 15.63 4.50
N LEU A 2 -6.96 14.65 5.32
CA LEU A 2 -6.15 13.48 5.67
C LEU A 2 -5.62 12.69 4.45
N HIS A 3 -6.49 12.39 3.47
CA HIS A 3 -6.10 11.69 2.24
C HIS A 3 -5.03 12.42 1.42
N ARG A 4 -5.02 13.76 1.44
CA ARG A 4 -4.02 14.55 0.69
C ARG A 4 -2.64 14.51 1.37
N GLN A 5 -2.61 14.56 2.71
CA GLN A 5 -1.35 14.46 3.45
C GLN A 5 -0.75 13.06 3.33
N LEU A 6 -1.59 12.02 3.45
CA LEU A 6 -1.17 10.63 3.27
C LEU A 6 -0.65 10.40 1.85
N ARG A 7 -1.37 10.88 0.83
CA ARG A 7 -0.95 10.77 -0.56
C ARG A 7 0.42 11.43 -0.78
N ASN A 8 0.61 12.68 -0.33
CA ASN A 8 1.89 13.36 -0.46
C ASN A 8 3.03 12.58 0.22
N ALA A 9 2.80 12.02 1.40
CA ALA A 9 3.81 11.22 2.10
C ALA A 9 4.16 9.95 1.32
N LEU A 10 3.17 9.28 0.72
CA LEU A 10 3.39 8.11 -0.12
C LEU A 10 4.10 8.47 -1.42
N GLU A 11 3.80 9.62 -2.03
CA GLU A 11 4.50 10.13 -3.21
C GLU A 11 5.98 10.44 -2.91
N GLU A 12 6.31 10.91 -1.70
CA GLU A 12 7.70 11.10 -1.27
C GLU A 12 8.44 9.77 -1.02
N ILE A 13 7.73 8.69 -0.69
CA ILE A 13 8.32 7.37 -0.40
C ILE A 13 8.45 6.52 -1.66
N PHE A 14 7.38 6.42 -2.45
CA PHE A 14 7.28 5.56 -3.64
C PHE A 14 7.60 6.28 -4.95
N GLY A 15 7.54 7.62 -4.95
CA GLY A 15 7.59 8.43 -6.16
C GLY A 15 6.19 8.72 -6.73
N VAL A 16 6.02 9.94 -7.25
CA VAL A 16 4.74 10.42 -7.81
C VAL A 16 4.20 9.49 -8.89
N ASP A 17 5.04 9.16 -9.87
CA ASP A 17 4.65 8.30 -10.99
C ASP A 17 4.24 6.89 -10.52
N TYR A 18 4.90 6.36 -9.48
CA TYR A 18 4.56 5.04 -8.95
C TYR A 18 3.18 5.07 -8.29
N VAL A 19 2.92 6.07 -7.44
CA VAL A 19 1.63 6.20 -6.74
C VAL A 19 0.49 6.38 -7.73
N GLU A 20 0.66 7.23 -8.75
CA GLU A 20 -0.35 7.44 -9.78
C GLU A 20 -0.62 6.15 -10.58
N ASN A 21 0.44 5.45 -10.99
CA ASN A 21 0.29 4.18 -11.70
C ASN A 21 -0.35 3.09 -10.82
N ALA A 22 -0.05 3.05 -9.52
CA ALA A 22 -0.63 2.09 -8.59
C ALA A 22 -2.15 2.32 -8.44
N LEU A 23 -2.57 3.57 -8.27
CA LEU A 23 -3.99 3.94 -8.18
C LEU A 23 -4.76 3.65 -9.48
N GLY A 24 -4.07 3.58 -10.62
CA GLY A 24 -4.65 3.13 -11.89
C GLY A 24 -4.73 1.62 -12.08
N GLN A 25 -4.36 0.81 -11.06
CA GLN A 25 -4.34 -0.66 -11.12
C GLN A 25 -4.99 -1.30 -9.88
N PRO A 26 -6.23 -0.93 -9.49
CA PRO A 26 -6.90 -1.50 -8.33
C PRO A 26 -7.10 -3.02 -8.44
N GLU A 27 -7.26 -3.57 -9.65
CA GLU A 27 -7.42 -5.01 -9.87
C GLU A 27 -6.18 -5.80 -9.43
N MET A 28 -4.98 -5.20 -9.57
CA MET A 28 -3.74 -5.80 -9.07
C MET A 28 -3.76 -5.91 -7.54
N ALA A 29 -4.25 -4.86 -6.86
CA ALA A 29 -4.39 -4.89 -5.41
C ALA A 29 -5.38 -5.98 -4.97
N GLN A 30 -6.52 -6.09 -5.65
CA GLN A 30 -7.52 -7.13 -5.37
C GLN A 30 -6.93 -8.54 -5.53
N LEU A 31 -6.20 -8.80 -6.62
CA LEU A 31 -5.51 -10.09 -6.83
C LEU A 31 -4.55 -10.41 -5.69
N VAL A 32 -3.73 -9.45 -5.26
CA VAL A 32 -2.82 -9.64 -4.12
C VAL A 32 -3.57 -9.96 -2.83
N LEU A 33 -4.69 -9.28 -2.58
CA LEU A 33 -5.51 -9.50 -1.38
C LEU A 33 -6.11 -10.91 -1.35
N TYR A 34 -6.55 -11.43 -2.49
CA TYR A 34 -7.10 -12.79 -2.58
C TYR A 34 -6.02 -13.88 -2.59
N ASP A 35 -4.98 -13.71 -3.40
CA ASP A 35 -3.99 -14.77 -3.67
C ASP A 35 -2.87 -14.82 -2.64
N ARG A 36 -2.49 -13.65 -2.09
CA ARG A 36 -1.31 -13.50 -1.21
C ARG A 36 -1.60 -12.65 0.05
N PRO A 37 -2.70 -12.89 0.79
CA PRO A 37 -3.11 -12.06 1.93
C PRO A 37 -2.04 -11.99 3.03
N GLU A 38 -1.34 -13.10 3.31
CA GLU A 38 -0.27 -13.12 4.32
C GLU A 38 0.98 -12.33 3.89
N ALA A 39 1.28 -12.28 2.60
CA ALA A 39 2.38 -11.47 2.08
C ALA A 39 2.01 -9.97 2.16
N PHE A 40 0.78 -9.63 1.80
CA PHE A 40 0.26 -8.28 1.94
C PHE A 40 0.26 -7.81 3.41
N LYS A 41 -0.20 -8.65 4.34
CA LYS A 41 -0.13 -8.38 5.77
C LYS A 41 1.29 -8.10 6.26
N LYS A 42 2.27 -8.90 5.82
CA LYS A 42 3.68 -8.67 6.15
C LYS A 42 4.19 -7.35 5.56
N ALA A 43 3.76 -7.00 4.35
CA ALA A 43 4.11 -5.75 3.70
C ALA A 43 3.60 -4.54 4.51
N VAL A 44 2.31 -4.56 4.87
CA VAL A 44 1.70 -3.51 5.69
C VAL A 44 2.37 -3.39 7.05
N LEU A 45 2.49 -4.49 7.79
CA LEU A 45 3.09 -4.46 9.12
C LEU A 45 4.57 -4.06 9.09
N GLY A 46 5.30 -4.45 8.05
CA GLY A 46 6.67 -4.02 7.83
C GLY A 46 6.75 -2.51 7.63
N PHE A 47 5.91 -1.98 6.75
CA PHE A 47 5.83 -0.55 6.47
C PHE A 47 5.45 0.26 7.72
N GLN A 48 4.41 -0.15 8.46
CA GLN A 48 3.92 0.56 9.66
C GLN A 48 4.90 0.58 10.84
N ARG A 49 5.88 -0.34 10.89
CA ARG A 49 6.86 -0.41 11.98
C ARG A 49 8.00 0.62 11.84
N LEU A 50 8.15 1.21 10.67
CA LEU A 50 9.21 2.15 10.36
C LEU A 50 8.85 3.54 10.88
N ASN A 51 9.86 4.30 11.31
CA ASN A 51 9.64 5.62 11.92
C ASN A 51 10.19 6.74 11.04
N PHE A 52 11.18 6.45 10.20
CA PHE A 52 11.87 7.44 9.40
C PHE A 52 11.59 7.23 7.91
N ARG A 53 11.48 8.33 7.16
CA ARG A 53 11.21 8.29 5.72
C ARG A 53 12.25 7.48 4.95
N GLU A 54 13.52 7.63 5.29
CA GLU A 54 14.63 6.90 4.65
C GLU A 54 14.47 5.38 4.82
N GLU A 55 13.98 4.93 5.98
CA GLU A 55 13.67 3.51 6.20
C GLU A 55 12.51 3.06 5.32
N HIS A 56 11.46 3.87 5.19
CA HIS A 56 10.34 3.55 4.31
C HIS A 56 10.78 3.46 2.86
N VAL A 57 11.60 4.41 2.39
CA VAL A 57 12.17 4.40 1.03
C VAL A 57 12.99 3.14 0.78
N ALA A 58 13.87 2.77 1.72
CA ALA A 58 14.67 1.55 1.61
C ALA A 58 13.77 0.30 1.61
N TYR A 59 12.75 0.26 2.47
CA TYR A 59 11.82 -0.85 2.57
C TYR A 59 11.02 -1.08 1.28
N VAL A 60 10.49 0.00 0.69
CA VAL A 60 9.67 -0.11 -0.53
C VAL A 60 10.52 -0.36 -1.78
N ALA A 61 11.82 -0.02 -1.75
CA ALA A 61 12.74 -0.32 -2.84
C ALA A 61 12.95 -1.83 -3.02
N ASP A 62 12.90 -2.60 -1.95
CA ASP A 62 13.02 -4.06 -1.96
C ASP A 62 11.66 -4.79 -2.05
N LEU A 63 10.55 -4.05 -2.01
CA LEU A 63 9.21 -4.63 -2.03
C LEU A 63 8.82 -5.07 -3.45
N GLU A 64 8.22 -6.26 -3.57
CA GLU A 64 7.66 -6.72 -4.84
C GLU A 64 6.64 -5.69 -5.36
N ARG A 65 6.68 -5.41 -6.67
CA ARG A 65 5.86 -4.36 -7.28
C ARG A 65 4.36 -4.52 -6.97
N GLU A 66 3.86 -5.75 -7.04
CA GLU A 66 2.45 -6.06 -6.79
C GLU A 66 2.05 -5.74 -5.33
N LEU A 67 2.93 -6.04 -4.37
CA LEU A 67 2.74 -5.70 -2.96
C LEU A 67 2.81 -4.19 -2.74
N GLY A 68 3.68 -3.48 -3.45
CA GLY A 68 3.74 -2.01 -3.41
C GLY A 68 2.47 -1.36 -3.94
N VAL A 69 1.94 -1.86 -5.07
CA VAL A 69 0.64 -1.42 -5.61
C VAL A 69 -0.48 -1.69 -4.61
N ALA A 70 -0.57 -2.91 -4.08
CA ALA A 70 -1.59 -3.27 -3.10
C ALA A 70 -1.51 -2.42 -1.83
N LEU A 71 -0.30 -2.08 -1.37
CA LEU A 71 -0.09 -1.22 -0.20
C LEU A 71 -0.59 0.20 -0.45
N ILE A 72 -0.30 0.78 -1.62
CA ILE A 72 -0.79 2.12 -1.98
C ILE A 72 -2.32 2.11 -2.11
N CYS A 73 -2.90 1.16 -2.84
CA CYS A 73 -4.34 1.05 -3.01
C CYS A 73 -5.03 0.83 -1.65
N GLY A 74 -4.52 -0.07 -0.80
CA GLY A 74 -5.07 -0.30 0.53
C GLY A 74 -4.99 0.91 1.47
N LEU A 75 -4.15 1.91 1.18
CA LEU A 75 -4.04 3.15 1.97
C LEU A 75 -4.82 4.32 1.38
N LEU A 76 -4.92 4.41 0.05
CA LEU A 76 -5.44 5.59 -0.63
C LEU A 76 -6.75 5.36 -1.41
N ASP A 77 -7.00 4.14 -1.86
CA ASP A 77 -8.18 3.77 -2.65
C ASP A 77 -9.31 3.26 -1.74
N GLU A 78 -10.53 3.76 -1.97
CA GLU A 78 -11.68 3.48 -1.11
C GLU A 78 -12.21 2.06 -1.30
N GLU A 79 -12.34 1.61 -2.55
CA GLU A 79 -12.83 0.27 -2.89
C GLU A 79 -11.90 -0.82 -2.34
N THR A 80 -10.58 -0.63 -2.47
CA THR A 80 -9.59 -1.55 -1.91
C THR A 80 -9.68 -1.61 -0.38
N ARG A 81 -9.95 -0.48 0.29
CA ARG A 81 -10.11 -0.42 1.76
C ARG A 81 -11.38 -1.12 2.23
N GLU A 82 -12.47 -0.97 1.50
CA GLU A 82 -13.72 -1.71 1.77
C GLU A 82 -13.47 -3.21 1.65
N LEU A 83 -12.81 -3.66 0.57
CA LEU A 83 -12.45 -5.07 0.39
C LEU A 83 -11.57 -5.61 1.52
N ILE A 84 -10.57 -4.85 1.97
CA ILE A 84 -9.72 -5.22 3.12
C ILE A 84 -10.57 -5.43 4.38
N ALA A 85 -11.55 -4.56 4.62
CA ALA A 85 -12.47 -4.71 5.75
C ALA A 85 -13.38 -5.94 5.60
N GLU A 86 -13.91 -6.19 4.41
CA GLU A 86 -14.73 -7.37 4.10
C GLU A 86 -13.97 -8.68 4.29
N LEU A 87 -12.68 -8.70 3.94
CA LEU A 87 -11.79 -9.85 4.14
C LEU A 87 -11.34 -10.02 5.60
N GLY A 88 -11.76 -9.14 6.52
CA GLY A 88 -11.43 -9.21 7.94
C GLY A 88 -9.97 -8.88 8.27
N MET A 89 -9.29 -8.12 7.40
CA MET A 89 -7.87 -7.78 7.52
C MET A 89 -7.66 -6.58 8.47
N ASN A 90 -7.89 -6.80 9.77
CA ASN A 90 -7.93 -5.77 10.82
C ASN A 90 -6.57 -5.19 11.27
N TYR A 91 -5.56 -5.17 10.40
CA TYR A 91 -4.21 -4.66 10.69
C TYR A 91 -3.87 -3.34 9.98
N LEU A 92 -4.83 -2.81 9.22
CA LEU A 92 -4.81 -1.47 8.64
C LEU A 92 -5.63 -0.49 9.48
#